data_AF-A0A958JVI0-F1
#
_entry.id   AF-A0A958JVI0-F1
#
_cell.length_a   1.000
_cell.length_b   1.000
_cell.length_c   1.000
_cell.angle_alpha   90.00
_cell.angle_beta   90.00
_cell.angle_gamma   90.00
#
_symmetry.space_group_name_H-M   'P 1'
#
loop_
_entity.id
_entity.type
_entity.pdbx_description
1 polymer ?
#
loop_
_entity_poly.entity_id
_entity_poly.type
_entity_poly.pdbx_seq_one_letter_code
_entity_poly.pdbx_strand_id
1 'polypeptide(L)'
;MSSEEAANNEVKPLSANRAEVVKQFQQSATDTGSPEVQVAVLTQRLEKLNKHFENHKLDVHSRRGLLRIVSKRKRLLGYLKKENITRYRALISELGLRK
;
A
#
# COMPACT_ATOMS: atom_id res chain seq x y z
N MET A 1 21.10 -12.48 25.25
CA MET A 1 20.43 -11.16 25.22
C MET A 1 21.00 -10.44 23.99
N SER A 2 20.30 -10.21 22.90
CA SER A 2 18.88 -9.93 22.71
C SER A 2 18.42 -10.67 21.44
N SER A 3 17.51 -11.63 21.53
CA SER A 3 16.08 -11.46 21.15
C SER A 3 15.88 -10.92 19.73
N GLU A 4 15.49 -11.82 18.82
CA GLU A 4 14.47 -11.58 17.79
C GLU A 4 14.76 -10.46 16.77
N GLU A 5 16.02 -10.30 16.39
CA GLU A 5 16.42 -9.36 15.36
C GLU A 5 15.97 -9.86 13.97
N ALA A 6 15.04 -9.12 13.37
CA ALA A 6 14.59 -9.21 11.97
C ALA A 6 13.49 -10.24 11.61
N ALA A 7 12.35 -10.23 12.32
CA ALA A 7 11.08 -10.69 11.73
C ALA A 7 10.68 -9.75 10.55
N ASN A 8 11.19 -10.09 9.36
CA ASN A 8 10.82 -9.69 8.01
C ASN A 8 9.84 -8.51 7.83
N ASN A 9 10.42 -7.38 7.41
CA ASN A 9 9.78 -6.20 6.88
C ASN A 9 9.36 -6.39 5.41
N GLU A 10 8.56 -7.42 5.12
CA GLU A 10 8.10 -7.70 3.76
C GLU A 10 6.66 -7.19 3.61
N VAL A 11 6.49 -6.02 3.01
CA VAL A 11 5.20 -5.65 2.40
C VAL A 11 4.91 -6.73 1.37
N LYS A 12 3.73 -7.37 1.45
CA LYS A 12 3.34 -8.44 0.53
C LYS A 12 3.52 -7.92 -0.91
N PRO A 13 4.28 -8.62 -1.78
CA PRO A 13 4.44 -8.21 -3.15
C PRO A 13 3.09 -8.30 -3.85
N LEU A 14 2.60 -7.16 -4.36
CA LEU A 14 1.36 -7.13 -5.12
C LEU A 14 1.64 -7.44 -6.58
N SER A 15 0.68 -8.06 -7.27
CA SER A 15 0.77 -8.31 -8.72
C SER A 15 1.20 -7.04 -9.45
N ALA A 16 2.01 -7.15 -10.51
CA ALA A 16 2.36 -6.02 -11.36
C ALA A 16 1.13 -5.47 -12.12
N ASN A 17 0.06 -6.24 -12.24
CA ASN A 17 -1.14 -5.83 -12.95
C ASN A 17 -2.14 -5.15 -12.01
N ARG A 18 -2.54 -3.92 -12.35
CA ARG A 18 -3.53 -3.16 -11.58
C ARG A 18 -4.88 -3.86 -11.52
N ALA A 19 -5.31 -4.50 -12.60
CA ALA A 19 -6.63 -5.14 -12.67
C ALA A 19 -6.74 -6.31 -11.68
N GLU A 20 -5.67 -7.07 -11.51
CA GLU A 20 -5.61 -8.18 -10.56
C GLU A 20 -5.65 -7.69 -9.12
N VAL A 21 -4.91 -6.62 -8.81
CA VAL A 21 -4.96 -5.97 -7.49
C VAL A 21 -6.38 -5.46 -7.18
N VAL A 22 -7.05 -4.84 -8.15
CA VAL A 22 -8.44 -4.41 -7.95
C VAL A 22 -9.35 -5.60 -7.66
N LYS A 23 -9.26 -6.68 -8.46
CA LYS A 23 -10.07 -7.89 -8.26
C LYS A 23 -9.87 -8.56 -6.91
N GLN A 24 -8.68 -8.47 -6.32
CA GLN A 24 -8.38 -9.06 -5.02
C GLN A 24 -9.01 -8.30 -3.85
N PHE A 25 -9.08 -6.97 -3.95
CA PHE A 25 -9.51 -6.11 -2.84
C PHE A 25 -10.90 -5.48 -3.03
N GLN A 26 -11.54 -5.72 -4.17
CA GLN A 26 -12.91 -5.25 -4.45
C GLN A 26 -13.91 -5.93 -3.51
N GLN A 27 -14.87 -5.15 -2.99
CA GLN A 27 -15.95 -5.72 -2.17
C GLN A 27 -17.10 -6.27 -3.01
N SER A 28 -17.26 -5.73 -4.21
CA SER A 28 -18.24 -6.17 -5.20
C SER A 28 -17.58 -6.16 -6.59
N ALA A 29 -18.19 -6.84 -7.56
CA ALA A 29 -17.62 -6.94 -8.92
C ALA A 29 -17.47 -5.58 -9.63
N THR A 30 -18.15 -4.54 -9.16
CA THR A 30 -18.10 -3.17 -9.71
C THR A 30 -17.35 -2.19 -8.81
N ASP A 31 -16.78 -2.67 -7.68
CA ASP A 31 -16.10 -1.81 -6.73
C ASP A 31 -14.68 -1.48 -7.20
N THR A 32 -14.54 -0.29 -7.77
CA THR A 32 -13.24 0.29 -8.15
C THR A 32 -12.80 1.43 -7.22
N GLY A 33 -13.65 1.80 -6.26
CA GLY A 33 -13.58 3.07 -5.55
C GLY A 33 -13.37 2.95 -4.05
N SER A 34 -13.56 1.77 -3.46
CA SER A 34 -13.43 1.58 -2.03
C SER A 34 -12.04 1.97 -1.50
N PRO A 35 -11.95 2.40 -0.22
CA PRO A 35 -10.68 2.71 0.41
C PRO A 35 -9.68 1.55 0.33
N GLU A 36 -10.13 0.31 0.44
CA GLU A 36 -9.34 -0.92 0.34
C GLU A 36 -8.68 -1.05 -1.03
N VAL A 37 -9.48 -0.99 -2.10
CA VAL A 37 -8.99 -1.07 -3.48
C VAL A 37 -7.99 0.04 -3.76
N GLN A 38 -8.31 1.28 -3.36
CA GLN A 38 -7.41 2.42 -3.56
C GLN A 38 -6.09 2.24 -2.80
N VAL A 39 -6.12 1.78 -1.54
CA VAL A 39 -4.91 1.55 -0.74
C VAL A 39 -4.05 0.44 -1.34
N ALA A 40 -4.65 -0.65 -1.83
CA ALA A 40 -3.94 -1.73 -2.49
C ALA A 40 -3.24 -1.25 -3.77
N VAL A 41 -3.95 -0.52 -4.63
CA VAL A 41 -3.37 0.06 -5.87
C VAL A 41 -2.26 1.06 -5.57
N LEU A 42 -2.43 1.92 -4.56
CA LEU A 42 -1.37 2.87 -4.16
C LEU A 42 -0.15 2.13 -3.60
N THR A 43 -0.35 1.02 -2.88
CA THR A 43 0.74 0.20 -2.34
C THR A 43 1.54 -0.47 -3.45
N GLN A 44 0.87 -1.08 -4.43
CA GLN A 44 1.52 -1.61 -5.64
C GLN A 44 2.35 -0.54 -6.35
N ARG A 45 1.78 0.67 -6.52
CA ARG A 45 2.50 1.79 -7.16
C ARG A 45 3.71 2.24 -6.35
N LEU A 46 3.61 2.22 -5.02
CA LEU A 46 4.72 2.53 -4.12
C LEU A 46 5.88 1.56 -4.32
N GLU A 47 5.58 0.26 -4.35
CA GLU A 47 6.57 -0.80 -4.53
C GLU A 47 7.30 -0.66 -5.87
N LYS A 48 6.56 -0.41 -6.96
CA LYS A 48 7.15 -0.14 -8.28
C LYS A 48 8.05 1.08 -8.30
N LEU A 49 7.62 2.18 -7.67
CA LEU A 49 8.41 3.41 -7.62
C LEU A 49 9.66 3.25 -6.74
N ASN A 50 9.57 2.51 -5.63
CA ASN A 50 10.73 2.21 -4.80
C ASN A 50 11.81 1.48 -5.61
N LYS A 51 11.44 0.42 -6.36
CA LYS A 51 12.32 -0.29 -7.28
C LYS A 51 12.91 0.62 -8.36
N HIS A 52 12.12 1.57 -8.89
CA HIS A 52 12.62 2.56 -9.85
C HIS A 52 13.71 3.47 -9.24
N PHE A 53 13.54 3.92 -8.00
CA PHE A 53 14.51 4.81 -7.34
C PHE A 53 15.80 4.12 -6.90
N GLU A 54 15.80 2.79 -6.73
CA GLU A 54 17.03 2.02 -6.51
C GLU A 54 18.01 2.21 -7.67
N ASN A 55 17.50 2.22 -8.90
CA ASN A 55 18.28 2.43 -10.13
C ASN A 55 18.45 3.92 -10.48
N HIS A 56 17.47 4.76 -10.17
CA HIS A 56 17.44 6.19 -10.53
C HIS A 56 17.54 7.12 -9.32
N LYS A 57 18.67 7.03 -8.62
CA LYS A 57 18.92 7.74 -7.35
C LYS A 57 18.91 9.26 -7.44
N LEU A 58 18.97 9.87 -8.62
CA LEU A 58 18.96 11.33 -8.83
C LEU A 58 17.60 11.90 -9.24
N ASP A 59 16.57 11.07 -9.44
CA ASP A 59 15.24 11.58 -9.79
C ASP A 59 14.51 12.18 -8.57
N VAL A 60 14.67 13.49 -8.38
CA VAL A 60 14.03 14.25 -7.29
C VAL A 60 12.56 14.54 -7.57
N HIS A 61 12.18 14.74 -8.84
CA HIS A 61 10.83 15.16 -9.22
C HIS A 61 9.83 14.01 -9.00
N SER A 62 10.20 12.79 -9.41
CA SER A 62 9.35 11.62 -9.18
C SER A 62 9.27 11.25 -7.70
N ARG A 63 10.31 11.54 -6.89
CA ARG A 63 10.25 11.37 -5.42
C ARG A 63 9.22 12.26 -4.76
N ARG A 64 9.03 13.49 -5.25
CA ARG A 64 7.91 14.34 -4.79
C ARG A 64 6.56 13.68 -5.08
N GLY A 65 6.43 13.03 -6.24
CA GLY A 65 5.27 12.21 -6.60
C GLY A 65 5.04 11.03 -5.64
N LEU A 66 6.11 10.32 -5.28
CA LEU A 66 6.08 9.23 -4.30
C LEU A 66 5.52 9.71 -2.95
N LEU A 67 6.01 10.84 -2.43
CA LEU A 67 5.55 11.40 -1.16
C LEU A 67 4.05 11.73 -1.18
N ARG A 68 3.52 12.22 -2.32
CA ARG A 68 2.08 12.44 -2.49
C ARG A 68 1.30 11.13 -2.42
N ILE A 69 1.82 10.04 -3.00
CA ILE A 69 1.19 8.71 -2.94
C ILE A 69 1.17 8.18 -1.50
N VAL A 70 2.29 8.25 -0.78
CA VAL A 70 2.37 7.88 0.64
C VAL A 70 1.33 8.66 1.46
N SER A 71 1.27 9.97 1.25
CA SER A 71 0.35 10.86 1.97
C SER A 71 -1.11 10.52 1.69
N LYS A 72 -1.46 10.25 0.42
CA LYS A 72 -2.82 9.83 0.04
C LYS A 72 -3.18 8.48 0.68
N ARG A 73 -2.28 7.50 0.65
CA ARG A 73 -2.49 6.19 1.30
C ARG A 73 -2.70 6.35 2.80
N LYS A 74 -1.89 7.16 3.48
CA LYS A 74 -2.04 7.46 4.91
C LYS A 74 -3.39 8.10 5.23
N ARG A 75 -3.86 9.02 4.39
CA ARG A 75 -5.19 9.65 4.55
C ARG A 75 -6.33 8.63 4.40
N LEU A 76 -6.27 7.75 3.39
CA LEU A 76 -7.28 6.70 3.17
C LEU A 76 -7.32 5.70 4.33
N LEU A 77 -6.16 5.26 4.81
CA LEU A 77 -6.07 4.41 6.00
C LEU A 77 -6.62 5.10 7.26
N GLY A 78 -6.35 6.40 7.41
CA GLY A 78 -6.91 7.21 8.50
C GLY A 78 -8.43 7.34 8.43
N TYR A 79 -8.98 7.50 7.23
CA TYR A 79 -10.42 7.50 6.98
C TYR A 79 -11.04 6.15 7.32
N LEU A 80 -10.50 5.05 6.77
CA LEU A 80 -11.00 3.70 7.02
C LEU A 80 -10.92 3.32 8.50
N LYS A 81 -9.88 3.74 9.21
CA LYS A 81 -9.76 3.53 10.67
C LYS A 81 -10.89 4.20 11.45
N LYS A 82 -11.33 5.39 11.03
CA LYS A 82 -12.42 6.14 11.67
C LYS A 82 -13.78 5.54 11.35
N GLU A 83 -13.97 5.10 10.11
CA GLU A 83 -15.24 4.54 9.63
C GLU A 83 -15.46 3.10 10.09
N ASN A 84 -14.45 2.23 9.95
CA ASN A 84 -14.54 0.82 10.34
C ASN A 84 -13.17 0.25 10.74
N ILE A 85 -12.98 0.10 12.05
CA ILE A 85 -11.71 -0.41 12.60
C ILE A 85 -11.40 -1.86 12.20
N THR A 86 -12.42 -2.69 11.98
CA THR A 86 -12.25 -4.10 11.59
C THR A 86 -11.73 -4.21 10.18
N ARG A 87 -12.32 -3.46 9.23
CA ARG A 87 -11.84 -3.36 7.84
C ARG A 87 -10.42 -2.81 7.77
N TYR A 88 -10.13 -1.78 8.56
CA TYR A 88 -8.78 -1.22 8.67
C TYR A 88 -7.75 -2.26 9.13
N ARG A 89 -8.06 -3.03 10.19
CA ARG A 89 -7.15 -4.07 10.71
C ARG A 89 -6.94 -5.19 9.70
N ALA A 90 -8.00 -5.66 9.05
CA ALA A 90 -7.94 -6.68 8.02
C ALA A 90 -7.05 -6.22 6.85
N LEU A 91 -7.30 -5.02 6.33
CA LEU A 91 -6.53 -4.44 5.21
C LEU A 91 -5.04 -4.28 5.54
N ILE A 92 -4.72 -3.81 6.75
CA ILE A 92 -3.33 -3.68 7.19
C ILE A 92 -2.63 -5.03 7.31
N SER A 93 -3.31 -6.02 7.90
CA SER A 93 -2.78 -7.37 8.04
C SER A 93 -2.53 -8.01 6.68
N GLU A 94 -3.46 -7.83 5.74
CA GLU A 94 -3.39 -8.41 4.40
C GLU A 94 -2.29 -7.78 3.54
N LEU A 95 -2.08 -6.46 3.67
CA LEU A 95 -1.03 -5.73 2.94
C LEU A 95 0.33 -5.74 3.66
N GLY A 96 0.42 -6.26 4.89
CA GLY A 96 1.65 -6.24 5.69
C GLY A 96 2.14 -4.84 6.05
N LEU A 97 1.24 -3.85 6.14
CA LEU A 97 1.62 -2.45 6.38
C LEU A 97 1.88 -2.21 7.86
N ARG A 98 3.15 -2.00 8.26
CA ARG A 98 3.48 -1.64 9.63
C ARG A 98 3.16 -0.17 9.93
N LYS A 99 2.93 0.11 11.21
CA LYS A 99 2.54 1.41 11.73
C LYS A 99 3.72 2.08 12.42
#